data_AF-A0A7V9TBL6-F1
#
_entry.id   AF-A0A7V9TBL6-F1
#
_cell.length_a   1.000
_cell.length_b   1.000
_cell.length_c   1.000
_cell.angle_alpha   90.00
_cell.angle_beta   90.00
_cell.angle_gamma   90.00
#
_symmetry.space_group_name_H-M   'P 1'
#
loop_
_entity.id
_entity.type
_entity.pdbx_description
1 polymer ?
#
loop_
_entity_poly.entity_id
_entity_poly.type
_entity_poly.pdbx_seq_one_letter_code
_entity_poly.pdbx_strand_id
1 'polypeptide(L)' 'MSTFELRQHLDNLRSERAVAEAAGLAGNDVYMHDLDDEYEMCRHAYIGAAVTEIASFRGQLFGRPQG' A
#
# COMPACT_ATOMS: atom_id res chain seq x y z
N MET A 1 5.56 -9.29 -2.04
CA MET A 1 6.05 -7.92 -2.26
C MET A 1 6.72 -7.43 -0.99
N SER A 2 7.87 -6.80 -1.11
CA SER A 2 8.53 -6.05 -0.04
C SER A 2 7.77 -4.76 0.29
N THR A 3 8.08 -4.16 1.43
CA THR A 3 7.52 -2.86 1.83
C THR A 3 7.81 -1.76 0.79
N PHE A 4 8.97 -1.82 0.13
CA PHE A 4 9.32 -0.91 -0.97
C PHE A 4 8.44 -1.12 -2.19
N GLU A 5 8.25 -2.37 -2.62
CA GLU A 5 7.37 -2.69 -3.76
C GLU A 5 5.92 -2.28 -3.50
N LEU A 6 5.43 -2.48 -2.27
CA LEU A 6 4.08 -2.05 -1.86
C LEU A 6 3.96 -0.52 -1.87
N ARG A 7 4.98 0.20 -1.41
CA ARG A 7 5.01 1.67 -1.47
C ARG A 7 4.95 2.17 -2.91
N GLN A 8 5.73 1.57 -3.80
CA GLN A 8 5.75 1.91 -5.22
C GLN A 8 4.39 1.63 -5.87
N HIS A 9 3.76 0.51 -5.53
CA HIS A 9 2.43 0.17 -6.05
C HIS A 9 1.36 1.20 -5.62
N LEU A 10 1.38 1.64 -4.36
CA LEU A 10 0.50 2.71 -3.91
C LEU A 10 0.70 4.03 -4.66
N ASP A 11 1.94 4.38 -5.01
CA ASP A 11 2.23 5.58 -5.81
C ASP A 11 1.75 5.42 -7.27
N ASN A 12 1.84 4.21 -7.82
CA ASN A 12 1.32 3.89 -9.13
C ASN A 12 -0.21 4.01 -9.17
N LEU A 13 -0.93 3.44 -8.20
CA LEU A 13 -2.40 3.49 -8.11
C LEU A 13 -2.92 4.93 -7.97
N ARG A 14 -2.21 5.78 -7.21
CA ARG A 14 -2.53 7.21 -7.13
C ARG A 14 -2.32 7.93 -8.46
N SER A 15 -1.24 7.60 -9.16
CA SER A 15 -0.95 8.16 -10.47
C SER A 15 -1.98 7.70 -11.51
N GLU A 16 -2.35 6.43 -11.49
CA GLU A 16 -3.40 5.86 -12.32
C GLU A 16 -4.74 6.56 -12.09
N ARG A 17 -5.13 6.78 -10.83
CA ARG A 17 -6.35 7.52 -10.50
C ARG A 17 -6.35 8.93 -11.10
N ALA A 18 -5.25 9.65 -10.93
CA ALA A 18 -5.13 11.00 -11.49
C ALA A 18 -5.21 11.00 -13.02
N VAL A 19 -4.60 10.01 -13.68
CA VAL A 19 -4.69 9.83 -15.14
C VAL A 19 -6.10 9.48 -15.58
N ALA A 20 -6.78 8.58 -14.85
CA ALA A 20 -8.16 8.19 -15.12
C ALA A 20 -9.13 9.37 -15.00
N GLU A 21 -8.98 10.17 -13.95
CA GLU A 21 -9.76 11.40 -13.76
C GLU A 21 -9.52 12.38 -14.93
N ALA A 22 -8.27 12.60 -15.32
CA ALA A 22 -7.91 13.45 -16.46
C ALA A 22 -8.43 12.91 -17.81
N ALA A 23 -8.55 11.60 -17.94
CA ALA A 23 -9.10 10.92 -19.11
C ALA A 23 -10.64 10.90 -19.14
N GLY A 24 -11.32 11.45 -18.13
CA GLY A 24 -12.78 11.48 -18.03
C GLY A 24 -13.40 10.17 -17.54
N LEU A 25 -12.60 9.25 -16.99
CA LEU A 25 -13.09 8.00 -16.40
C LEU A 25 -13.64 8.18 -14.97
N ALA A 26 -13.64 9.41 -14.44
CA ALA A 26 -14.22 9.71 -13.13
C ALA A 26 -15.71 9.32 -13.00
N GLY A 27 -16.46 9.26 -14.11
CA GLY A 27 -17.84 8.79 -14.13
C GLY A 27 -18.01 7.28 -14.36
N ASN A 28 -16.91 6.53 -14.50
CA ASN A 28 -16.93 5.07 -14.57
C ASN A 28 -16.80 4.51 -13.15
N ASP A 29 -17.94 4.43 -12.44
CA ASP A 29 -17.98 4.02 -11.04
C ASP A 29 -17.37 2.63 -10.79
N VAL A 30 -17.56 1.69 -11.73
CA VAL A 30 -17.00 0.33 -11.61
C VAL A 30 -15.48 0.37 -11.58
N TYR A 31 -14.88 1.07 -12.55
CA TYR A 31 -13.42 1.18 -12.62
C TYR A 31 -12.85 1.98 -11.44
N MET A 32 -13.49 3.09 -11.05
CA MET A 32 -13.02 3.90 -9.92
C MET A 32 -13.15 3.17 -8.59
N HIS A 33 -14.15 2.30 -8.44
CA HIS A 33 -14.32 1.46 -7.25
C HIS A 33 -13.27 0.35 -7.20
N ASP A 34 -13.05 -0.36 -8.31
CA ASP A 34 -11.98 -1.38 -8.40
C ASP A 34 -10.61 -0.79 -8.03
N LEU A 35 -10.32 0.44 -8.51
CA LEU A 35 -9.07 1.14 -8.20
C LEU A 35 -8.95 1.52 -6.72
N ASP A 36 -10.06 1.89 -6.08
CA ASP A 36 -10.10 2.23 -4.65
C ASP A 36 -9.93 0.97 -3.78
N ASP A 37 -10.60 -0.12 -4.15
CA ASP A 37 -10.49 -1.42 -3.50
C ASP A 37 -9.05 -1.95 -3.57
N GLU A 38 -8.42 -1.88 -4.76
CA GLU A 38 -7.02 -2.28 -4.92
C GLU A 38 -6.09 -1.40 -4.06
N TYR A 39 -6.33 -0.09 -4.01
CA TYR A 39 -5.55 0.83 -3.21
C TYR A 39 -5.63 0.50 -1.71
N GLU A 40 -6.84 0.28 -1.17
CA GLU A 40 -6.99 -0.07 0.25
C GLU A 40 -6.40 -1.45 0.57
N MET A 41 -6.57 -2.44 -0.31
CA MET A 41 -5.91 -3.75 -0.16
C MET A 41 -4.39 -3.61 -0.11
N CYS A 42 -3.79 -2.86 -1.03
CA CYS A 42 -2.36 -2.64 -1.06
C CYS A 42 -1.89 -1.85 0.17
N ARG A 43 -2.68 -0.88 0.63
CA ARG A 43 -2.38 -0.06 1.79
C ARG A 43 -2.36 -0.88 3.07
N HIS A 44 -3.31 -1.79 3.25
CA HIS A 44 -3.30 -2.73 4.37
C HIS A 44 -2.08 -3.65 4.34
N ALA A 45 -1.73 -4.19 3.17
CA ALA A 45 -0.54 -5.01 3.01
C ALA A 45 0.76 -4.23 3.33
N TYR A 46 0.86 -2.98 2.86
CA TYR A 46 1.98 -2.08 3.15
C TYR A 46 2.14 -1.85 4.65
N ILE A 47 1.04 -1.48 5.33
CA ILE A 47 1.07 -1.24 6.78
C ILE A 47 1.53 -2.50 7.52
N GLY A 48 0.95 -3.66 7.20
CA GLY A 48 1.32 -4.94 7.81
C GLY A 48 2.81 -5.30 7.59
N ALA A 49 3.33 -5.11 6.38
CA ALA A 49 4.72 -5.35 6.07
C ALA A 49 5.65 -4.36 6.81
N ALA A 50 5.34 -3.07 6.78
CA ALA A 50 6.15 -2.03 7.42
C ALA A 50 6.23 -2.20 8.94
N VAL A 51 5.13 -2.49 9.62
CA VAL A 51 5.15 -2.73 11.08
C VAL A 51 5.91 -4.00 11.44
N THR A 52 5.84 -5.03 10.59
CA THR A 52 6.59 -6.29 10.78
C THR A 52 8.09 -6.08 10.61
N GLU A 53 8.51 -5.31 9.60
CA GLU A 53 9.91 -4.92 9.42
C GLU A 53 10.43 -4.12 10.62
N ILE A 54 9.68 -3.11 11.09
CA ILE A 54 10.05 -2.33 12.28
C ILE A 54 10.17 -3.24 13.51
N ALA A 55 9.21 -4.11 13.76
CA ALA A 55 9.25 -5.03 14.90
C ALA A 55 10.45 -5.97 14.83
N SER A 56 10.77 -6.46 13.62
CA SER A 56 11.94 -7.32 13.37
C SER A 56 13.25 -6.58 13.64
N PHE A 57 13.41 -5.35 13.13
CA PHE A 57 14.60 -4.53 13.41
C PHE A 57 14.73 -4.19 14.90
N ARG A 58 13.62 -3.88 15.58
CA ARG A 58 13.64 -3.65 17.03
C ARG A 58 14.09 -4.90 17.79
N GLY A 59 13.61 -6.09 17.41
CA GLY A 59 14.03 -7.35 18.02
C GLY A 59 15.52 -7.68 17.78
N GLN A 60 16.08 -7.30 16.63
CA GLN A 60 17.51 -7.46 16.34
C GLN A 60 18.37 -6.49 17.17
N LEU A 61 17.92 -5.25 17.37
CA LEU A 61 18.66 -4.22 18.12
C LEU A 61 18.63 -4.42 19.63
N PHE A 62 17.49 -4.83 20.19
CA PHE A 62 17.27 -4.88 21.65
C PHE A 62 17.14 -6.31 22.20
N GLY A 63 17.31 -7.33 21.35
CA GLY A 63 16.97 -8.71 21.67
C GLY A 63 15.46 -8.96 21.65
N ARG A 64 15.06 -10.23 21.57
CA ARG A 64 13.65 -10.60 21.72
C ARG A 64 13.24 -10.27 23.16
N PRO A 65 12.14 -9.50 23.38
CA PRO A 65 11.65 -9.27 24.73
C PRO A 65 11.40 -10.64 25.36
N GLN A 66 12.20 -10.95 26.39
CA GLN A 66 11.99 -12.11 27.23
C GLN A 66 10.81 -11.74 28.12
N GLY A 67 9.64 -12.30 27.79
CA GLY A 67 8.47 -12.23 28.65
C GLY A 67 8.74 -12.93 29.97
#